data_AF-K9UY72-F1
#
_entry.id   AF-K9UY72-F1
#
_cell.length_a   1.000
_cell.length_b   1.000
_cell.length_c   1.000
_cell.angle_alpha   90.00
_cell.angle_beta   90.00
_cell.angle_gamma   90.00
#
_symmetry.space_group_name_H-M   'P 1'
#
loop_
_entity.id
_entity.type
_entity.pdbx_description
1 polymer ?
#
loop_
_entity_poly.entity_id
_entity_poly.type
_entity_poly.pdbx_seq_one_letter_code
_entity_poly.pdbx_strand_id
1 'polypeptide(L)'
;MRLRPNLRKATYNVRMYNIRTLNAAFYSFFKFESNKLVNLMMTNFSWTKQWYPVTPISYLEPSHPTAITLLGKNLVIWRDKQQKWVAMDDVCPHKLAQLSLGSIDKNGNIMCRHHGWCFDGTGTCTNIPMLSDEKALETACKSERSQITTYPTQVLQGLLWIWADNSPTAFEDSNLKQPALMPEFQLDSSATDWFMSEVPVGYTVSFESSFDPSHAQFLHNGIAGFSPERAIPMEHFEVSGEISAENGFTLKHSGYNIFNKDMDATRQFTPPCCNTTIYKYSNGKSALFQLYFVPTEPGYCKHIGKFITDTFSQKRNFWFELLPKYLQTGLRHSSSYKLSNQDLSMMHSQAMNESLEDKPWQKSYFMPSLADIGIVTFRKWLDEFAGGKPAWQGMKEVPFQELSDEQLYDIWHRHTKHCPSCRQSLVLIDKVKDYCQNFTAVLAILGLLLIVVNLPIKIVLLPVLLSILSLGCSYKLGLMRERFISSVPRKGLPVVDLYK
;
A
#
# COMPACT_ATOMS: atom_id res chain seq x y z
N MET A 1 36.62 86.19 32.04
CA MET A 1 36.08 86.01 30.68
C MET A 1 34.75 85.26 30.78
N ARG A 2 33.65 86.00 30.58
CA ARG A 2 32.29 85.63 30.13
C ARG A 2 31.56 84.35 30.63
N LEU A 3 30.45 84.62 31.34
CA LEU A 3 29.04 84.23 31.05
C LEU A 3 28.54 82.76 31.29
N ARG A 4 27.50 82.63 32.15
CA ARG A 4 26.38 81.63 32.04
C ARG A 4 25.63 81.82 30.68
N PRO A 5 24.69 80.98 30.14
CA PRO A 5 23.71 80.07 30.79
C PRO A 5 23.18 78.86 29.92
N ASN A 6 22.04 78.24 30.36
CA ASN A 6 20.89 77.69 29.59
C ASN A 6 20.62 76.16 29.46
N LEU A 7 19.66 75.70 30.28
CA LEU A 7 18.37 75.02 29.97
C LEU A 7 18.18 74.34 28.59
N ARG A 8 17.75 73.07 28.61
CA ARG A 8 16.54 72.60 27.89
C ARG A 8 15.80 71.48 28.65
N LYS A 9 14.47 71.66 28.74
CA LYS A 9 13.46 70.69 29.19
C LYS A 9 13.30 69.56 28.16
N ALA A 10 13.11 68.33 28.62
CA ALA A 10 12.47 67.26 27.85
C ALA A 10 11.42 66.59 28.72
N THR A 11 10.16 66.91 28.45
CA THR A 11 8.96 66.26 28.98
C THR A 11 8.78 64.90 28.32
N TYR A 12 8.77 63.81 29.10
CA TYR A 12 8.32 62.50 28.63
C TYR A 12 6.94 62.19 29.21
N ASN A 13 5.96 62.10 28.31
CA ASN A 13 4.61 61.63 28.58
C ASN A 13 4.65 60.15 28.98
N VAL A 14 4.32 59.83 30.23
CA VAL A 14 4.00 58.46 30.63
C VAL A 14 2.51 58.24 30.34
N ARG A 15 2.21 57.55 29.23
CA ARG A 15 0.88 56.96 29.03
C ARG A 15 0.74 55.81 30.02
N MET A 16 -0.10 55.99 31.05
CA MET A 16 -0.60 54.88 31.85
C MET A 16 -1.45 53.97 30.95
N TYR A 17 -0.88 52.84 30.53
CA TYR A 17 -1.68 51.77 29.94
C TYR A 17 -2.38 51.00 31.05
N ASN A 18 -3.68 50.79 30.83
CA ASN A 18 -4.65 50.26 31.75
C ASN A 18 -4.27 48.83 32.20
N ILE A 19 -3.95 48.65 33.50
CA ILE A 19 -3.51 47.38 34.10
C ILE A 19 -4.60 46.28 34.02
N ARG A 20 -5.85 46.62 33.68
CA ARG A 20 -6.95 45.65 33.53
C ARG A 20 -6.93 44.86 32.22
N THR A 21 -6.35 45.36 31.13
CA THR A 21 -6.31 44.65 29.83
C THR A 21 -5.16 43.66 29.71
N LEU A 22 -4.07 43.86 30.45
CA LEU A 22 -2.92 42.93 30.47
C LEU A 22 -3.28 41.61 31.18
N ASN A 23 -4.09 41.64 32.23
CA ASN A 23 -4.51 40.41 32.94
C ASN A 23 -5.47 39.53 32.13
N ALA A 24 -6.35 40.10 31.30
CA ALA A 24 -7.26 39.33 30.45
C ALA A 24 -6.54 38.65 29.27
N ALA A 25 -5.55 39.33 28.68
CA ALA A 25 -4.71 38.77 27.62
C ALA A 25 -3.80 37.65 28.14
N PHE A 26 -3.21 37.82 29.34
CA PHE A 26 -2.39 36.78 29.98
C PHE A 26 -3.20 35.54 30.40
N TYR A 27 -4.42 35.74 30.95
CA TYR A 27 -5.31 34.62 31.28
C TYR A 27 -5.85 33.90 30.04
N SER A 28 -6.14 34.63 28.96
CA SER A 28 -6.56 34.04 27.67
C SER A 28 -5.42 33.24 27.03
N PHE A 29 -4.19 33.75 27.07
CA PHE A 29 -3.01 33.07 26.54
C PHE A 29 -2.70 31.78 27.31
N PHE A 30 -2.74 31.82 28.66
CA PHE A 30 -2.58 30.61 29.49
C PHE A 30 -3.73 29.61 29.35
N LYS A 31 -4.98 30.07 29.14
CA LYS A 31 -6.13 29.19 28.88
C LYS A 31 -6.08 28.58 27.47
N PHE A 32 -5.51 29.28 26.50
CA PHE A 32 -5.28 28.78 25.14
C PHE A 32 -4.11 27.81 25.07
N GLU A 33 -3.00 28.08 25.77
CA GLU A 33 -1.86 27.15 25.87
C GLU A 33 -2.16 25.94 26.76
N SER A 34 -2.91 26.10 27.87
CA SER A 34 -3.35 24.95 28.67
C SER A 34 -4.40 24.10 27.95
N ASN A 35 -5.31 24.68 27.16
CA ASN A 35 -6.20 23.89 26.30
C ASN A 35 -5.43 23.21 25.14
N LYS A 36 -4.36 23.83 24.62
CA LYS A 36 -3.45 23.16 23.67
C LYS A 36 -2.70 22.02 24.32
N LEU A 37 -2.16 22.20 25.54
CA LEU A 37 -1.40 21.18 26.26
C LEU A 37 -2.30 20.05 26.81
N VAL A 38 -3.55 20.35 27.15
CA VAL A 38 -4.55 19.35 27.60
C VAL A 38 -5.16 18.60 26.41
N ASN A 39 -5.34 19.23 25.23
CA ASN A 39 -5.70 18.49 24.00
C ASN A 39 -4.51 17.81 23.32
N LEU A 40 -3.27 18.13 23.67
CA LEU A 40 -2.08 17.41 23.19
C LEU A 40 -1.84 16.07 23.91
N MET A 41 -2.65 15.74 24.92
CA MET A 41 -2.57 14.48 25.64
C MET A 41 -3.87 13.71 25.47
N MET A 42 -3.80 12.64 24.66
CA MET A 42 -4.86 11.70 24.24
C MET A 42 -5.52 12.06 22.91
N THR A 43 -4.91 11.61 21.80
CA THR A 43 -5.71 11.32 20.59
C THR A 43 -6.77 10.29 20.96
N ASN A 44 -8.03 10.52 20.58
CA ASN A 44 -9.10 9.53 20.82
C ASN A 44 -8.91 8.25 19.98
N PHE A 45 -8.00 8.29 19.00
CA PHE A 45 -7.60 7.15 18.20
C PHE A 45 -6.17 6.71 18.56
N SER A 46 -5.97 5.40 18.75
CA SER A 46 -4.64 4.79 18.83
C SER A 46 -4.33 4.06 17.53
N TRP A 47 -3.24 4.42 16.86
CA TRP A 47 -2.79 3.75 15.63
C TRP A 47 -2.33 2.31 15.89
N THR A 48 -1.76 2.00 17.05
CA THR A 48 -1.22 0.66 17.35
C THR A 48 -2.30 -0.31 17.77
N LYS A 49 -3.37 0.20 18.43
CA LYS A 49 -4.50 -0.60 18.91
C LYS A 49 -5.58 -0.77 17.85
N GLN A 50 -5.16 -1.24 16.68
CA GLN A 50 -6.01 -1.45 15.50
C GLN A 50 -5.61 -2.72 14.76
N TRP A 51 -6.55 -3.30 14.03
CA TRP A 51 -6.29 -4.40 13.11
C TRP A 51 -5.93 -3.88 11.72
N TYR A 52 -4.78 -4.31 11.20
CA TYR A 52 -4.32 -4.00 9.85
C TYR A 52 -4.23 -5.27 9.00
N PRO A 53 -4.82 -5.30 7.79
CA PRO A 53 -4.59 -6.39 6.86
C PRO A 53 -3.21 -6.19 6.23
N VAL A 54 -2.27 -7.11 6.45
CA VAL A 54 -0.88 -6.90 5.99
C VAL A 54 -0.53 -7.61 4.69
N THR A 55 -1.27 -8.68 4.36
CA THR A 55 -1.06 -9.46 3.12
C THR A 55 -2.18 -10.50 2.90
N PRO A 56 -2.52 -10.85 1.65
CA PRO A 56 -3.32 -12.04 1.36
C PRO A 56 -2.61 -13.32 1.79
N ILE A 57 -3.35 -14.27 2.38
CA ILE A 57 -2.79 -15.57 2.76
C ILE A 57 -2.26 -16.33 1.54
N SER A 58 -2.90 -16.13 0.38
CA SER A 58 -2.46 -16.70 -0.89
C SER A 58 -1.11 -16.16 -1.39
N TYR A 59 -0.58 -15.10 -0.79
CA TYR A 59 0.74 -14.54 -1.14
C TYR A 59 1.86 -15.11 -0.26
N LEU A 60 1.50 -15.79 0.83
CA LEU A 60 2.44 -16.34 1.78
C LEU A 60 2.78 -17.79 1.45
N GLU A 61 4.04 -18.13 1.69
CA GLU A 61 4.53 -19.50 1.69
C GLU A 61 4.61 -19.96 3.15
N PRO A 62 3.74 -20.86 3.64
CA PRO A 62 3.67 -21.23 5.06
C PRO A 62 4.99 -21.74 5.65
N SER A 63 5.83 -22.32 4.81
CA SER A 63 7.12 -22.94 5.20
C SER A 63 8.29 -21.95 5.28
N HIS A 64 8.08 -20.68 4.92
CA HIS A 64 9.14 -19.68 4.84
C HIS A 64 8.79 -18.43 5.66
N PRO A 65 9.75 -17.88 6.42
CA PRO A 65 9.53 -16.60 7.07
C PRO A 65 9.43 -15.49 6.02
N THR A 66 8.53 -14.54 6.25
CA THR A 66 8.29 -13.40 5.37
C THR A 66 8.45 -12.10 6.15
N ALA A 67 9.24 -11.17 5.63
CA ALA A 67 9.37 -9.82 6.19
C ALA A 67 8.16 -8.97 5.81
N ILE A 68 7.66 -8.19 6.77
CA ILE A 68 6.60 -7.19 6.57
C ILE A 68 6.95 -5.93 7.37
N THR A 69 6.64 -4.76 6.84
CA THR A 69 6.72 -3.50 7.59
C THR A 69 5.31 -2.96 7.87
N LEU A 70 5.06 -2.53 9.10
CA LEU A 70 3.78 -1.95 9.55
C LEU A 70 4.06 -0.85 10.57
N LEU A 71 3.53 0.36 10.35
CA LEU A 71 3.72 1.53 11.24
C LEU A 71 5.20 1.82 11.59
N GLY A 72 6.12 1.55 10.66
CA GLY A 72 7.56 1.72 10.80
C GLY A 72 8.28 0.55 11.48
N LYS A 73 7.55 -0.47 11.96
CA LYS A 73 8.13 -1.69 12.52
C LYS A 73 8.37 -2.75 11.46
N ASN A 74 9.56 -3.34 11.50
CA ASN A 74 9.89 -4.54 10.75
C ASN A 74 9.47 -5.77 11.55
N LEU A 75 8.62 -6.58 10.93
CA LEU A 75 8.03 -7.79 11.49
C LEU A 75 8.38 -8.99 10.62
N VAL A 76 8.54 -10.15 11.26
CA VAL A 76 8.63 -11.45 10.58
C VAL A 76 7.33 -12.20 10.81
N ILE A 77 6.79 -12.79 9.75
CA ILE A 77 5.64 -13.68 9.82
C ILE A 77 5.96 -15.07 9.29
N TRP A 78 5.43 -16.10 9.94
CA TRP A 78 5.50 -17.49 9.48
C TRP A 78 4.35 -18.30 10.06
N ARG A 79 4.19 -19.56 9.62
CA ARG A 79 3.21 -20.48 10.18
C ARG A 79 3.89 -21.46 11.15
N ASP A 80 3.46 -21.45 12.40
CA ASP A 80 4.01 -22.33 13.44
C ASP A 80 3.55 -23.80 13.29
N LYS A 81 4.03 -24.68 14.17
CA LYS A 81 3.62 -26.10 14.16
C LYS A 81 2.14 -26.30 14.46
N GLN A 82 1.48 -25.36 15.14
CA GLN A 82 0.04 -25.35 15.40
C GLN A 82 -0.77 -24.83 14.21
N GLN A 83 -0.12 -24.58 13.07
CA GLN A 83 -0.75 -24.05 11.86
C GLN A 83 -1.33 -22.64 12.03
N LYS A 84 -0.83 -21.87 13.02
CA LYS A 84 -1.18 -20.48 13.27
C LYS A 84 -0.12 -19.56 12.67
N TRP A 85 -0.57 -18.42 12.14
CA TRP A 85 0.34 -17.37 11.71
C TRP A 85 0.87 -16.63 12.92
N VAL A 86 2.19 -16.47 13.01
CA VAL A 86 2.86 -15.70 14.06
C VAL A 86 3.37 -14.41 13.44
N ALA A 87 3.32 -13.32 14.21
CA ALA A 87 4.00 -12.06 13.88
C ALA A 87 4.90 -11.66 15.05
N MET A 88 6.14 -11.29 14.75
CA MET A 88 7.18 -11.01 15.73
C MET A 88 8.08 -9.87 15.25
N ASP A 89 8.73 -9.15 16.15
CA ASP A 89 9.78 -8.20 15.75
C ASP A 89 10.84 -8.92 14.88
N ASP A 90 11.19 -8.37 13.72
CA ASP A 90 12.15 -8.97 12.78
C ASP A 90 13.62 -8.71 13.17
N VAL A 91 13.95 -9.02 14.42
CA VAL A 91 15.28 -8.73 14.97
C VAL A 91 15.67 -9.77 16.02
N CYS A 92 16.77 -10.46 15.78
CA CYS A 92 17.32 -11.41 16.73
C CYS A 92 18.00 -10.65 17.89
N PRO A 93 17.62 -10.89 19.16
CA PRO A 93 18.17 -10.15 20.31
C PRO A 93 19.67 -10.43 20.55
N HIS A 94 20.23 -11.48 19.94
CA HIS A 94 21.65 -11.80 20.05
C HIS A 94 22.54 -10.71 19.42
N LYS A 95 22.32 -10.39 18.13
CA LYS A 95 23.17 -9.45 17.35
C LYS A 95 22.39 -8.68 16.29
N LEU A 96 21.09 -8.49 16.51
CA LEU A 96 20.20 -7.68 15.67
C LEU A 96 20.07 -8.15 14.21
N ALA A 97 20.38 -9.42 13.94
CA ALA A 97 20.16 -10.01 12.62
C ALA A 97 18.66 -10.18 12.35
N GLN A 98 18.23 -9.92 11.11
CA GLN A 98 16.85 -10.17 10.69
C GLN A 98 16.51 -11.66 10.78
N LEU A 99 15.37 -11.97 11.38
CA LEU A 99 14.84 -13.32 11.53
C LEU A 99 14.16 -13.80 10.25
N SER A 100 13.63 -12.88 9.45
CA SER A 100 13.01 -13.13 8.14
C SER A 100 13.98 -13.71 7.12
N LEU A 101 15.29 -13.52 7.29
CA LEU A 101 16.35 -14.17 6.50
C LEU A 101 16.66 -15.61 6.98
N GLY A 102 16.02 -16.03 8.07
CA GLY A 102 16.14 -17.32 8.72
C GLY A 102 15.41 -18.46 8.01
N SER A 103 15.08 -19.48 8.77
CA SER A 103 14.34 -20.65 8.32
C SER A 103 13.45 -21.17 9.44
N ILE A 104 12.41 -21.93 9.09
CA ILE A 104 11.58 -22.61 10.08
C ILE A 104 12.23 -23.95 10.42
N ASP A 105 12.48 -24.21 11.70
CA ASP A 105 13.05 -25.48 12.16
C ASP A 105 12.00 -26.60 12.14
N LYS A 106 12.44 -27.83 12.42
CA LYS A 106 11.55 -29.02 12.46
C LYS A 106 10.43 -28.93 13.51
N ASN A 107 10.54 -28.02 14.47
CA ASN A 107 9.58 -27.80 15.55
C ASN A 107 8.61 -26.65 15.23
N GLY A 108 8.72 -26.01 14.05
CA GLY A 108 7.89 -24.86 13.68
C GLY A 108 8.37 -23.53 14.27
N ASN A 109 9.58 -23.49 14.82
CA ASN A 109 10.19 -22.30 15.41
C ASN A 109 10.97 -21.52 14.36
N ILE A 110 11.01 -20.19 14.48
CA ILE A 110 11.87 -19.36 13.64
C ILE A 110 13.32 -19.52 14.11
N MET A 111 14.21 -19.90 13.20
CA MET A 111 15.65 -20.05 13.44
C MET A 111 16.43 -18.94 12.76
N CYS A 112 17.16 -18.16 13.56
CA CYS A 112 18.03 -17.09 13.06
C CYS A 112 19.19 -17.68 12.25
N ARG A 113 19.38 -17.19 11.01
CA ARG A 113 20.44 -17.68 10.11
C ARG A 113 21.86 -17.37 10.57
N HIS A 114 22.03 -16.38 11.44
CA HIS A 114 23.36 -15.95 11.88
C HIS A 114 24.03 -16.99 12.79
N HIS A 115 23.31 -17.45 13.83
CA HIS A 115 23.89 -18.36 14.84
C HIS A 115 22.94 -19.47 15.30
N GLY A 116 21.81 -19.68 14.60
CA GLY A 116 20.89 -20.79 14.86
C GLY A 116 20.02 -20.65 16.11
N TRP A 117 19.94 -19.45 16.71
CA TRP A 117 19.01 -19.22 17.84
C TRP A 117 17.57 -19.43 17.37
N CYS A 118 16.78 -20.20 18.12
CA CYS A 118 15.41 -20.54 17.79
C CYS A 118 14.41 -19.85 18.71
N PHE A 119 13.30 -19.37 18.15
CA PHE A 119 12.20 -18.74 18.89
C PHE A 119 10.88 -19.37 18.49
N ASP A 120 10.03 -19.69 19.47
CA ASP A 120 8.70 -20.22 19.19
C ASP A 120 7.67 -19.11 18.88
N GLY A 121 6.42 -19.51 18.66
CA GLY A 121 5.33 -18.58 18.33
C GLY A 121 4.96 -17.60 19.44
N THR A 122 5.50 -17.75 20.65
CA THR A 122 5.30 -16.84 21.78
C THR A 122 6.45 -15.84 21.94
N GLY A 123 7.49 -15.95 21.12
CA GLY A 123 8.71 -15.15 21.29
C GLY A 123 9.71 -15.75 22.25
N THR A 124 9.43 -16.95 22.77
CA THR A 124 10.31 -17.61 23.72
C THR A 124 11.52 -18.18 23.01
N CYS A 125 12.73 -17.85 23.50
CA CYS A 125 13.94 -18.49 23.03
C CYS A 125 13.93 -19.96 23.44
N THR A 126 13.92 -20.86 22.47
CA THR A 126 13.81 -22.31 22.71
C THR A 126 15.11 -23.06 22.56
N ASN A 127 16.08 -22.51 21.83
CA ASN A 127 17.35 -23.17 21.59
C ASN A 127 18.47 -22.17 21.25
N ILE A 128 19.66 -22.43 21.79
CA ILE A 128 20.90 -21.72 21.50
C ILE A 128 21.96 -22.79 21.20
N PRO A 129 22.17 -23.17 19.92
CA PRO A 129 22.96 -24.35 19.56
C PRO A 129 24.41 -24.35 20.06
N MET A 130 24.97 -23.18 20.35
CA MET A 130 26.36 -23.03 20.81
C MET A 130 26.51 -23.21 22.33
N LEU A 131 25.42 -23.42 23.08
CA LEU A 131 25.46 -23.76 24.50
C LEU A 131 25.28 -25.27 24.68
N SER A 132 26.37 -25.97 25.01
CA SER A 132 26.36 -27.41 25.25
C SER A 132 25.96 -27.79 26.67
N ASP A 133 26.09 -26.87 27.64
CA ASP A 133 25.66 -27.07 29.02
C ASP A 133 24.15 -26.79 29.13
N GLU A 134 23.38 -27.81 29.55
CA GLU A 134 21.91 -27.73 29.60
C GLU A 134 21.41 -26.65 30.58
N LYS A 135 22.11 -26.44 31.70
CA LYS A 135 21.73 -25.42 32.70
C LYS A 135 21.98 -24.01 32.18
N ALA A 136 23.10 -23.81 31.49
CA ALA A 136 23.42 -22.55 30.83
C ALA A 136 22.41 -22.24 29.72
N LEU A 137 22.02 -23.25 28.92
CA LEU A 137 20.98 -23.12 27.91
C LEU A 137 19.64 -22.72 28.55
N GLU A 138 19.18 -23.44 29.57
CA GLU A 138 17.94 -23.13 30.27
C GLU A 138 17.95 -21.71 30.87
N THR A 139 19.06 -21.33 31.49
CA THR A 139 19.23 -19.98 32.06
C THR A 139 19.18 -18.91 30.98
N ALA A 140 19.86 -19.13 29.85
CA ALA A 140 19.88 -18.18 28.74
C ALA A 140 18.51 -18.05 28.08
N CYS A 141 17.81 -19.17 27.85
CA CYS A 141 16.47 -19.20 27.27
C CYS A 141 15.39 -18.58 28.17
N LYS A 142 15.57 -18.57 29.50
CA LYS A 142 14.67 -17.92 30.46
C LYS A 142 14.96 -16.42 30.67
N SER A 143 16.08 -15.92 30.16
CA SER A 143 16.40 -14.49 30.30
C SER A 143 15.46 -13.66 29.44
N GLU A 144 14.81 -12.64 30.01
CA GLU A 144 13.98 -11.65 29.29
C GLU A 144 14.70 -11.04 28.07
N ARG A 145 16.03 -10.84 28.18
CA ARG A 145 16.87 -10.33 27.08
C ARG A 145 16.99 -11.25 25.86
N SER A 146 16.56 -12.49 25.98
CA SER A 146 16.55 -13.47 24.89
C SER A 146 15.18 -13.59 24.23
N GLN A 147 14.13 -13.00 24.81
CA GLN A 147 12.77 -13.10 24.29
C GLN A 147 12.54 -12.05 23.21
N ILE A 148 11.53 -12.27 22.37
CA ILE A 148 11.18 -11.36 21.28
C ILE A 148 9.70 -11.01 21.36
N THR A 149 9.37 -9.74 21.13
CA THR A 149 7.98 -9.27 21.10
C THR A 149 7.19 -9.98 20.00
N THR A 150 6.03 -10.53 20.35
CA THR A 150 5.03 -11.06 19.41
C THR A 150 3.79 -10.18 19.35
N TYR A 151 3.06 -10.25 18.25
CA TYR A 151 1.87 -9.44 17.99
C TYR A 151 0.64 -10.34 17.75
N PRO A 152 -0.56 -9.95 18.21
CA PRO A 152 -1.78 -10.67 17.88
C PRO A 152 -2.00 -10.74 16.37
N THR A 153 -2.35 -11.93 15.89
CA THR A 153 -2.64 -12.21 14.49
C THR A 153 -4.01 -12.86 14.35
N GLN A 154 -4.67 -12.65 13.21
CA GLN A 154 -5.83 -13.45 12.82
C GLN A 154 -5.98 -13.54 11.31
N VAL A 155 -6.68 -14.57 10.84
CA VAL A 155 -6.98 -14.75 9.41
C VAL A 155 -8.46 -14.57 9.19
N LEU A 156 -8.84 -13.54 8.45
CA LEU A 156 -10.22 -13.25 8.09
C LEU A 156 -10.30 -12.82 6.63
N GLN A 157 -11.31 -13.33 5.91
CA GLN A 157 -11.56 -13.02 4.49
C GLN A 157 -10.36 -13.26 3.56
N GLY A 158 -9.49 -14.21 3.90
CA GLY A 158 -8.29 -14.53 3.11
C GLY A 158 -7.12 -13.55 3.29
N LEU A 159 -7.19 -12.65 4.27
CA LEU A 159 -6.13 -11.71 4.64
C LEU A 159 -5.54 -12.11 6.01
N LEU A 160 -4.22 -11.94 6.17
CA LEU A 160 -3.57 -11.94 7.48
C LEU A 160 -3.71 -10.55 8.09
N TRP A 161 -4.26 -10.48 9.30
CA TRP A 161 -4.41 -9.26 10.09
C TRP A 161 -3.43 -9.26 11.26
N ILE A 162 -2.84 -8.11 11.53
CA ILE A 162 -1.92 -7.88 12.65
C ILE A 162 -2.41 -6.71 13.50
N TRP A 163 -2.34 -6.89 14.82
CA TRP A 163 -2.51 -5.84 15.81
C TRP A 163 -1.14 -5.31 16.25
N ALA A 164 -0.83 -4.05 15.95
CA ALA A 164 0.53 -3.51 16.05
C ALA A 164 0.95 -3.02 17.45
N ASP A 165 0.10 -3.25 18.45
CA ASP A 165 0.41 -2.90 19.84
C ASP A 165 1.26 -3.98 20.51
N ASN A 166 2.21 -3.55 21.34
CA ASN A 166 3.09 -4.43 22.12
C ASN A 166 2.95 -4.23 23.64
N SER A 167 1.86 -3.60 24.10
CA SER A 167 1.62 -3.51 25.53
C SER A 167 1.29 -4.88 26.12
N PRO A 168 1.44 -5.07 27.45
CA PRO A 168 1.09 -6.33 28.10
C PRO A 168 -0.38 -6.76 27.89
N THR A 169 -1.28 -5.82 27.58
CA THR A 169 -2.70 -6.08 27.33
C THR A 169 -3.03 -6.25 25.85
N ALA A 170 -2.04 -6.26 24.94
CA ALA A 170 -2.28 -6.22 23.50
C ALA A 170 -3.14 -7.41 23.02
N PHE A 171 -2.93 -8.61 23.56
CA PHE A 171 -3.72 -9.78 23.19
C PHE A 171 -5.16 -9.67 23.69
N GLU A 172 -5.39 -9.23 24.93
CA GLU A 172 -6.74 -8.99 25.46
C GLU A 172 -7.46 -7.88 24.69
N ASP A 173 -6.80 -6.73 24.51
CA ASP A 173 -7.33 -5.56 23.82
C ASP A 173 -7.73 -5.89 22.38
N SER A 174 -6.94 -6.72 21.70
CA SER A 174 -7.21 -7.13 20.31
C SER A 174 -8.52 -7.91 20.15
N ASN A 175 -9.02 -8.57 21.21
CA ASN A 175 -10.30 -9.27 21.21
C ASN A 175 -11.51 -8.34 21.34
N LEU A 176 -11.30 -7.11 21.81
CA LEU A 176 -12.36 -6.11 22.01
C LEU A 176 -12.74 -5.39 20.72
N LYS A 177 -11.95 -5.55 19.66
CA LYS A 177 -12.12 -4.83 18.40
C LYS A 177 -12.12 -5.77 17.20
N GLN A 178 -13.07 -5.57 16.31
CA GLN A 178 -13.17 -6.32 15.06
C GLN A 178 -12.36 -5.64 13.95
N PRO A 179 -11.71 -6.41 13.06
CA PRO A 179 -11.14 -5.87 11.84
C PRO A 179 -12.18 -5.20 10.94
N ALA A 180 -11.73 -4.26 10.11
CA ALA A 180 -12.56 -3.59 9.11
C ALA A 180 -12.87 -4.55 7.94
N LEU A 181 -13.78 -5.50 8.16
CA LEU A 181 -14.12 -6.53 7.19
C LEU A 181 -14.95 -5.98 6.02
N MET A 182 -14.77 -6.59 4.85
CA MET A 182 -15.65 -6.39 3.71
C MET A 182 -17.07 -6.84 4.08
N PRO A 183 -18.11 -6.04 3.81
CA PRO A 183 -19.48 -6.45 4.10
C PRO A 183 -19.92 -7.60 3.20
N GLU A 184 -20.94 -8.34 3.65
CA GLU A 184 -21.62 -9.30 2.78
C GLU A 184 -22.20 -8.58 1.55
N PHE A 185 -22.05 -9.22 0.39
CA PHE A 185 -22.46 -8.66 -0.89
C PHE A 185 -23.15 -9.73 -1.73
N GLN A 186 -24.13 -9.33 -2.53
CA GLN A 186 -24.99 -10.27 -3.27
C GLN A 186 -24.23 -11.08 -4.33
N LEU A 187 -23.14 -10.52 -4.86
CA LEU A 187 -22.28 -11.20 -5.82
C LEU A 187 -21.25 -12.07 -5.11
N ASP A 188 -20.95 -13.23 -5.69
CA ASP A 188 -19.95 -14.14 -5.16
C ASP A 188 -18.56 -13.48 -5.13
N SER A 189 -18.09 -13.19 -3.92
CA SER A 189 -16.76 -12.64 -3.70
C SER A 189 -15.63 -13.64 -3.99
N SER A 190 -15.91 -14.94 -4.09
CA SER A 190 -14.90 -15.95 -4.43
C SER A 190 -14.39 -15.83 -5.87
N ALA A 191 -15.12 -15.10 -6.72
CA ALA A 191 -14.78 -14.90 -8.12
C ALA A 191 -13.58 -13.96 -8.35
N THR A 192 -13.17 -13.17 -7.34
CA THR A 192 -12.03 -12.25 -7.42
C THR A 192 -11.04 -12.44 -6.27
N ASP A 193 -9.75 -12.44 -6.61
CA ASP A 193 -8.67 -12.50 -5.63
C ASP A 193 -8.33 -11.10 -5.10
N TRP A 194 -7.67 -11.06 -3.93
CA TRP A 194 -7.06 -9.84 -3.43
C TRP A 194 -5.84 -9.45 -4.28
N PHE A 195 -5.79 -8.17 -4.65
CA PHE A 195 -4.61 -7.54 -5.21
C PHE A 195 -3.88 -6.77 -4.11
N MET A 196 -2.55 -6.90 -4.04
CA MET A 196 -1.72 -6.16 -3.09
C MET A 196 -0.58 -5.47 -3.83
N SER A 197 -0.36 -4.18 -3.60
CA SER A 197 0.82 -3.44 -4.06
C SER A 197 1.34 -2.55 -2.94
N GLU A 198 2.65 -2.53 -2.73
CA GLU A 198 3.33 -1.50 -1.95
C GLU A 198 3.66 -0.34 -2.89
N VAL A 199 3.39 0.91 -2.49
CA VAL A 199 3.64 2.09 -3.32
C VAL A 199 4.47 3.11 -2.55
N PRO A 200 5.38 3.83 -3.24
CA PRO A 200 6.21 4.86 -2.63
C PRO A 200 5.46 6.21 -2.52
N VAL A 201 4.28 6.16 -1.91
CA VAL A 201 3.48 7.32 -1.53
C VAL A 201 2.94 7.08 -0.13
N GLY A 202 2.98 8.11 0.73
CA GLY A 202 2.49 8.03 2.10
C GLY A 202 0.99 7.67 2.20
N TYR A 203 0.62 7.22 3.40
CA TYR A 203 -0.75 6.81 3.73
C TYR A 203 -1.80 7.88 3.40
N THR A 204 -1.58 9.14 3.79
CA THR A 204 -2.60 10.19 3.67
C THR A 204 -2.99 10.46 2.22
N VAL A 205 -2.01 10.77 1.37
CA VAL A 205 -2.24 11.02 -0.07
C VAL A 205 -2.79 9.78 -0.77
N SER A 206 -2.30 8.58 -0.40
CA SER A 206 -2.85 7.31 -0.90
C SER A 206 -4.32 7.14 -0.57
N PHE A 207 -4.74 7.55 0.63
CA PHE A 207 -6.14 7.41 1.04
C PHE A 207 -7.04 8.44 0.34
N GLU A 208 -6.57 9.68 0.22
CA GLU A 208 -7.32 10.79 -0.40
C GLU A 208 -7.71 10.49 -1.84
N SER A 209 -6.83 9.87 -2.61
CA SER A 209 -7.12 9.48 -4.00
C SER A 209 -8.32 8.55 -4.12
N SER A 210 -8.69 7.84 -3.05
CA SER A 210 -9.86 6.95 -3.03
C SER A 210 -11.20 7.66 -2.75
N PHE A 211 -11.17 8.92 -2.30
CA PHE A 211 -12.38 9.67 -1.90
C PHE A 211 -12.88 10.68 -2.91
N ASP A 212 -12.11 11.01 -3.93
CA ASP A 212 -12.57 11.81 -5.06
C ASP A 212 -12.78 10.92 -6.29
N PRO A 213 -14.01 10.49 -6.64
CA PRO A 213 -14.24 9.75 -7.88
C PRO A 213 -14.08 10.58 -9.16
N SER A 214 -14.13 11.91 -9.07
CA SER A 214 -14.24 12.77 -10.25
C SER A 214 -12.96 12.75 -11.10
N HIS A 215 -11.80 12.53 -10.48
CA HIS A 215 -10.53 12.42 -11.19
C HIS A 215 -10.54 11.32 -12.26
N ALA A 216 -11.35 10.27 -12.11
CA ALA A 216 -11.31 9.10 -12.97
C ALA A 216 -11.54 9.45 -14.45
N GLN A 217 -12.39 10.44 -14.77
CA GLN A 217 -12.63 10.86 -16.16
C GLN A 217 -11.43 11.57 -16.80
N PHE A 218 -10.62 12.24 -15.99
CA PHE A 218 -9.49 13.05 -16.45
C PHE A 218 -8.19 12.24 -16.41
N LEU A 219 -7.88 11.66 -15.26
CA LEU A 219 -6.63 10.95 -15.02
C LEU A 219 -6.54 9.66 -15.83
N HIS A 220 -7.66 8.96 -16.01
CA HIS A 220 -7.71 7.67 -16.71
C HIS A 220 -8.23 7.75 -18.14
N ASN A 221 -8.11 8.92 -18.78
CA ASN A 221 -8.59 9.14 -20.14
C ASN A 221 -8.15 8.00 -21.10
N GLY A 222 -9.12 7.40 -21.80
CA GLY A 222 -8.89 6.34 -22.76
C GLY A 222 -8.72 4.94 -22.16
N ILE A 223 -8.82 4.77 -20.84
CA ILE A 223 -8.84 3.48 -20.14
C ILE A 223 -10.27 3.21 -19.65
N ALA A 224 -10.75 1.98 -19.81
CA ALA A 224 -12.08 1.54 -19.32
C ALA A 224 -13.27 2.44 -19.72
N GLY A 225 -13.12 3.25 -20.78
CA GLY A 225 -14.15 4.20 -21.23
C GLY A 225 -14.19 5.53 -20.47
N PHE A 226 -13.20 5.84 -19.64
CA PHE A 226 -13.06 7.17 -19.04
C PHE A 226 -12.67 8.21 -20.09
N SER A 227 -13.26 9.40 -20.00
CA SER A 227 -13.09 10.50 -20.96
C SER A 227 -13.46 11.83 -20.31
N PRO A 228 -12.65 12.90 -20.44
CA PRO A 228 -12.99 14.23 -19.94
C PRO A 228 -14.34 14.75 -20.46
N GLU A 229 -14.69 14.40 -21.70
CA GLU A 229 -15.94 14.81 -22.36
C GLU A 229 -17.19 14.17 -21.75
N ARG A 230 -17.02 13.14 -20.91
CA ARG A 230 -18.11 12.46 -20.21
C ARG A 230 -18.29 12.97 -18.78
N ALA A 231 -17.35 13.76 -18.27
CA ALA A 231 -17.39 14.26 -16.90
C ALA A 231 -18.58 15.21 -16.72
N ILE A 232 -19.27 15.07 -15.59
CA ILE A 232 -20.30 16.00 -15.14
C ILE A 232 -20.01 16.39 -13.69
N PRO A 233 -20.43 17.59 -13.24
CA PRO A 233 -20.39 17.94 -11.83
C PRO A 233 -21.20 16.95 -11.00
N MET A 234 -20.69 16.59 -9.83
CA MET A 234 -21.45 15.81 -8.85
C MET A 234 -22.50 16.71 -8.22
N GLU A 235 -23.77 16.36 -8.37
CA GLU A 235 -24.90 17.14 -7.82
C GLU A 235 -25.16 16.85 -6.34
N HIS A 236 -24.82 15.63 -5.90
CA HIS A 236 -24.99 15.19 -4.53
C HIS A 236 -23.70 14.55 -4.04
N PHE A 237 -23.16 15.09 -2.93
CA PHE A 237 -22.09 14.50 -2.17
C PHE A 237 -22.22 15.02 -0.74
N GLU A 238 -22.44 14.13 0.23
CA GLU A 238 -22.62 14.53 1.62
C GLU A 238 -22.05 13.48 2.59
N VAL A 239 -21.76 13.94 3.81
CA VAL A 239 -21.53 13.05 4.96
C VAL A 239 -22.88 12.54 5.44
N SER A 240 -23.00 11.23 5.61
CA SER A 240 -24.21 10.57 6.09
C SER A 240 -23.94 9.97 7.48
N GLY A 241 -24.70 10.42 8.49
CA GLY A 241 -24.53 9.96 9.87
C GLY A 241 -23.44 10.70 10.64
N GLU A 242 -23.01 10.11 11.76
CA GLU A 242 -22.01 10.71 12.67
C GLU A 242 -20.58 10.33 12.27
N ILE A 243 -19.65 11.25 12.54
CA ILE A 243 -18.21 11.03 12.42
C ILE A 243 -17.67 10.64 13.79
N SER A 244 -16.85 9.60 13.88
CA SER A 244 -16.22 9.19 15.14
C SER A 244 -14.81 8.61 14.95
N ALA A 245 -14.00 8.64 16.02
CA ALA A 245 -12.68 8.00 16.04
C ALA A 245 -12.74 6.49 15.74
N GLU A 246 -13.75 5.79 16.26
CA GLU A 246 -13.84 4.34 16.17
C GLU A 246 -14.49 3.86 14.87
N ASN A 247 -15.59 4.49 14.45
CA ASN A 247 -16.38 4.03 13.29
C ASN A 247 -16.07 4.80 12.00
N GLY A 248 -15.25 5.86 12.07
CA GLY A 248 -14.95 6.71 10.91
C GLY A 248 -16.17 7.52 10.48
N PHE A 249 -16.51 7.45 9.20
CA PHE A 249 -17.63 8.19 8.61
C PHE A 249 -18.14 7.53 7.33
N THR A 250 -19.37 7.85 6.95
CA THR A 250 -19.99 7.42 5.70
C THR A 250 -20.20 8.63 4.79
N LEU A 251 -19.94 8.46 3.50
CA LEU A 251 -20.24 9.41 2.45
C LEU A 251 -21.28 8.83 1.51
N LYS A 252 -22.20 9.68 1.03
CA LYS A 252 -23.13 9.36 -0.06
C LYS A 252 -22.93 10.32 -1.19
N HIS A 253 -22.93 9.82 -2.42
CA HIS A 253 -22.78 10.67 -3.59
C HIS A 253 -23.48 10.12 -4.84
N SER A 254 -23.79 11.00 -5.78
CA SER A 254 -24.34 10.66 -7.09
C SER A 254 -23.26 10.41 -8.14
N GLY A 255 -23.65 10.22 -9.40
CA GLY A 255 -22.74 10.07 -10.53
C GLY A 255 -21.82 11.26 -10.78
N TYR A 256 -20.78 10.99 -11.57
CA TYR A 256 -19.74 11.95 -11.96
C TYR A 256 -19.45 11.87 -13.48
N ASN A 257 -20.23 11.08 -14.22
CA ASN A 257 -20.23 11.08 -15.67
C ASN A 257 -21.61 10.82 -16.26
N ILE A 258 -21.77 11.13 -17.55
CA ILE A 258 -23.05 11.03 -18.27
C ILE A 258 -23.73 9.66 -18.21
N PHE A 259 -22.96 8.56 -18.07
CA PHE A 259 -23.50 7.20 -18.06
C PHE A 259 -23.87 6.70 -16.66
N ASN A 260 -23.37 7.34 -15.60
CA ASN A 260 -23.66 6.98 -14.23
C ASN A 260 -24.27 8.13 -13.43
N LYS A 261 -24.77 9.19 -14.07
CA LYS A 261 -25.32 10.38 -13.41
C LYS A 261 -26.37 10.03 -12.32
N ASP A 262 -27.21 9.05 -12.60
CA ASP A 262 -28.32 8.59 -11.74
C ASP A 262 -27.91 7.39 -10.84
N MET A 263 -26.61 7.16 -10.66
CA MET A 263 -26.07 6.12 -9.79
C MET A 263 -25.98 6.63 -8.35
N ASP A 264 -26.38 5.79 -7.40
CA ASP A 264 -26.15 6.02 -5.98
C ASP A 264 -24.86 5.32 -5.53
N ALA A 265 -23.99 6.05 -4.83
CA ALA A 265 -22.80 5.50 -4.20
C ALA A 265 -22.79 5.72 -2.70
N THR A 266 -22.31 4.74 -1.96
CA THR A 266 -21.95 4.86 -0.55
C THR A 266 -20.47 4.54 -0.38
N ARG A 267 -19.73 5.36 0.35
CA ARG A 267 -18.34 5.12 0.73
C ARG A 267 -18.22 5.12 2.24
N GLN A 268 -17.78 4.01 2.81
CA GLN A 268 -17.53 3.88 4.24
C GLN A 268 -16.03 3.97 4.50
N PHE A 269 -15.61 4.98 5.25
CA PHE A 269 -14.32 4.97 5.91
C PHE A 269 -14.44 4.15 7.21
N THR A 270 -13.68 3.07 7.33
CA THR A 270 -13.51 2.37 8.61
C THR A 270 -12.05 2.49 9.04
N PRO A 271 -11.77 3.18 10.15
CA PRO A 271 -10.42 3.35 10.65
C PRO A 271 -9.73 2.00 10.92
N PRO A 272 -8.41 1.92 10.79
CA PRO A 272 -7.50 2.98 10.35
C PRO A 272 -7.39 3.09 8.82
N CYS A 273 -7.73 2.06 8.06
CA CYS A 273 -7.18 1.91 6.71
C CYS A 273 -8.19 1.49 5.64
N CYS A 274 -9.48 1.42 5.93
CA CYS A 274 -10.47 0.82 5.04
C CYS A 274 -11.36 1.87 4.36
N ASN A 275 -11.49 1.77 3.04
CA ASN A 275 -12.53 2.44 2.25
C ASN A 275 -13.36 1.38 1.52
N THR A 276 -14.61 1.23 1.93
CA THR A 276 -15.58 0.34 1.29
C THR A 276 -16.54 1.16 0.45
N THR A 277 -16.49 1.01 -0.87
CA THR A 277 -17.38 1.72 -1.78
C THR A 277 -18.38 0.78 -2.43
N ILE A 278 -19.67 1.10 -2.36
CA ILE A 278 -20.75 0.37 -3.02
C ILE A 278 -21.44 1.30 -4.01
N TYR A 279 -21.44 0.89 -5.27
CA TYR A 279 -22.17 1.55 -6.36
C TYR A 279 -23.46 0.78 -6.67
N LYS A 280 -24.56 1.51 -6.81
CA LYS A 280 -25.86 1.00 -7.25
C LYS A 280 -26.29 1.77 -8.49
N TYR A 281 -26.42 1.07 -9.61
CA TYR A 281 -26.78 1.65 -10.89
C TYR A 281 -28.29 1.54 -11.12
N SER A 282 -28.85 2.49 -11.87
CA SER A 282 -30.30 2.55 -12.16
C SER A 282 -30.81 1.35 -12.96
N ASN A 283 -29.92 0.59 -13.60
CA ASN A 283 -30.24 -0.66 -14.30
C ASN A 283 -30.29 -1.90 -13.38
N GLY A 284 -30.22 -1.71 -12.06
CA GLY A 284 -30.25 -2.78 -11.06
C GLY A 284 -28.89 -3.44 -10.79
N LYS A 285 -27.85 -3.13 -11.56
CA LYS A 285 -26.50 -3.64 -11.33
C LYS A 285 -25.85 -2.97 -10.13
N SER A 286 -24.85 -3.64 -9.56
CA SER A 286 -24.05 -3.09 -8.47
C SER A 286 -22.57 -3.46 -8.56
N ALA A 287 -21.74 -2.70 -7.87
CA ALA A 287 -20.33 -2.98 -7.69
C ALA A 287 -19.89 -2.64 -6.27
N LEU A 288 -18.98 -3.44 -5.72
CA LEU A 288 -18.33 -3.25 -4.42
C LEU A 288 -16.83 -3.18 -4.61
N PHE A 289 -16.22 -2.09 -4.17
CA PHE A 289 -14.78 -1.89 -4.12
C PHE A 289 -14.36 -1.86 -2.66
N GLN A 290 -13.56 -2.84 -2.25
CA GLN A 290 -12.96 -2.91 -0.93
C GLN A 290 -11.49 -2.53 -1.03
N LEU A 291 -11.10 -1.40 -0.45
CA LEU A 291 -9.74 -0.88 -0.50
C LEU A 291 -9.18 -0.71 0.90
N TYR A 292 -7.95 -1.18 1.11
CA TYR A 292 -7.16 -0.93 2.30
C TYR A 292 -5.88 -0.18 1.95
N PHE A 293 -5.62 0.90 2.68
CA PHE A 293 -4.42 1.72 2.57
C PHE A 293 -3.65 1.63 3.88
N VAL A 294 -2.69 0.71 3.94
CA VAL A 294 -2.03 0.32 5.18
C VAL A 294 -0.73 1.11 5.32
N PRO A 295 -0.57 1.94 6.37
CA PRO A 295 0.66 2.68 6.61
C PRO A 295 1.81 1.71 6.93
N THR A 296 2.79 1.64 6.04
CA THR A 296 3.95 0.76 6.21
C THR A 296 5.06 1.53 6.91
N GLU A 297 5.59 2.56 6.26
CA GLU A 297 6.61 3.47 6.78
C GLU A 297 6.41 4.89 6.20
N PRO A 298 7.06 5.94 6.73
CA PRO A 298 6.96 7.28 6.18
C PRO A 298 7.20 7.32 4.68
N GLY A 299 6.25 7.90 3.92
CA GLY A 299 6.34 7.98 2.47
C GLY A 299 5.94 6.70 1.72
N TYR A 300 5.55 5.63 2.40
CA TYR A 300 5.10 4.38 1.77
C TYR A 300 3.75 3.91 2.30
N CYS A 301 2.97 3.30 1.42
CA CYS A 301 1.65 2.77 1.73
C CYS A 301 1.46 1.44 1.02
N LYS A 302 0.83 0.48 1.70
CA LYS A 302 0.43 -0.79 1.10
C LYS A 302 -1.04 -0.73 0.73
N HIS A 303 -1.32 -0.91 -0.55
CA HIS A 303 -2.67 -0.95 -1.09
C HIS A 303 -3.09 -2.41 -1.20
N ILE A 304 -4.20 -2.79 -0.55
CA ILE A 304 -4.83 -4.11 -0.72
C ILE A 304 -6.25 -3.87 -1.19
N GLY A 305 -6.59 -4.39 -2.37
CA GLY A 305 -7.86 -4.12 -3.03
C GLY A 305 -8.57 -5.39 -3.50
N LYS A 306 -9.90 -5.36 -3.44
CA LYS A 306 -10.78 -6.34 -4.06
C LYS A 306 -11.97 -5.65 -4.68
N PHE A 307 -12.24 -6.00 -5.93
CA PHE A 307 -13.31 -5.42 -6.73
C PHE A 307 -14.30 -6.53 -7.10
N ILE A 308 -15.58 -6.30 -6.82
CA ILE A 308 -16.67 -7.24 -7.12
C ILE A 308 -17.72 -6.45 -7.90
N THR A 309 -18.17 -6.98 -9.04
CA THR A 309 -18.97 -6.17 -9.98
C THR A 309 -19.83 -7.03 -10.89
N ASP A 310 -21.08 -6.61 -11.07
CA ASP A 310 -22.06 -7.18 -12.02
C ASP A 310 -22.00 -6.50 -13.40
N THR A 311 -21.21 -5.43 -13.53
CA THR A 311 -21.18 -4.64 -14.76
C THR A 311 -20.32 -5.28 -15.84
N PHE A 312 -19.31 -6.07 -15.47
CA PHE A 312 -18.44 -6.75 -16.43
C PHE A 312 -18.96 -8.16 -16.74
N SER A 313 -19.77 -8.27 -17.78
CA SER A 313 -19.86 -9.54 -18.51
C SER A 313 -18.47 -9.82 -19.07
N GLN A 314 -17.69 -10.68 -18.43
CA GLN A 314 -16.45 -11.19 -19.02
C GLN A 314 -16.87 -11.94 -20.29
N LYS A 315 -16.65 -11.34 -21.47
CA LYS A 315 -16.67 -12.12 -22.72
C LYS A 315 -15.64 -13.22 -22.55
N ARG A 316 -16.10 -14.45 -22.37
CA ARG A 316 -15.26 -15.63 -22.20
C ARG A 316 -14.40 -15.79 -23.44
N ASN A 317 -13.12 -15.48 -23.31
CA ASN A 317 -12.15 -15.76 -24.36
C ASN A 317 -11.64 -17.19 -24.14
N PHE A 318 -12.16 -18.13 -24.94
CA PHE A 318 -11.81 -19.55 -24.86
C PHE A 318 -10.29 -19.79 -24.81
N TRP A 319 -9.51 -19.06 -25.62
CA TRP A 319 -8.05 -19.20 -25.64
C TRP A 319 -7.37 -18.74 -24.35
N PHE A 320 -7.95 -17.77 -23.65
CA PHE A 320 -7.46 -17.30 -22.36
C PHE A 320 -7.76 -18.30 -21.24
N GLU A 321 -8.91 -18.97 -21.30
CA GLU A 321 -9.31 -19.99 -20.31
C GLU A 321 -8.42 -21.24 -20.36
N LEU A 322 -7.77 -21.53 -21.49
CA LEU A 322 -6.79 -22.62 -21.64
C LEU A 322 -5.46 -22.34 -20.93
N LEU A 323 -5.16 -21.08 -20.58
CA LEU A 323 -3.93 -20.73 -19.88
C LEU A 323 -3.96 -21.20 -18.42
N PRO A 324 -2.82 -21.53 -17.79
CA PRO A 324 -2.78 -21.80 -16.36
C PRO A 324 -3.37 -20.64 -15.54
N LYS A 325 -4.11 -20.94 -14.47
CA LYS A 325 -4.79 -19.92 -13.64
C LYS A 325 -3.84 -18.82 -13.17
N TYR A 326 -2.62 -19.16 -12.74
CA TYR A 326 -1.62 -18.17 -12.31
C TYR A 326 -1.24 -17.20 -13.44
N LEU A 327 -1.17 -17.68 -14.69
CA LEU A 327 -0.86 -16.85 -15.86
C LEU A 327 -2.05 -15.95 -16.20
N GLN A 328 -3.29 -16.45 -16.09
CA GLN A 328 -4.48 -15.64 -16.24
C GLN A 328 -4.49 -14.48 -15.23
N THR A 329 -4.25 -14.77 -13.94
CA THR A 329 -4.16 -13.76 -12.88
C THR A 329 -3.01 -12.78 -13.13
N GLY A 330 -1.81 -13.27 -13.46
CA GLY A 330 -0.66 -12.43 -13.75
C GLY A 330 -0.89 -11.47 -14.92
N LEU A 331 -1.52 -11.95 -16.01
CA LEU A 331 -1.86 -11.11 -17.15
C LEU A 331 -2.93 -10.06 -16.80
N ARG A 332 -3.94 -10.42 -16.00
CA ARG A 332 -4.94 -9.46 -15.50
C ARG A 332 -4.28 -8.35 -14.67
N HIS A 333 -3.39 -8.69 -13.74
CA HIS A 333 -2.64 -7.69 -12.97
C HIS A 333 -1.76 -6.83 -13.88
N SER A 334 -1.04 -7.43 -14.83
CA SER A 334 -0.21 -6.67 -15.77
C SER A 334 -0.99 -5.66 -16.61
N SER A 335 -2.27 -5.95 -16.87
CA SER A 335 -3.16 -5.06 -17.63
C SER A 335 -3.65 -3.86 -16.82
N SER A 336 -3.66 -3.93 -15.48
CA SER A 336 -4.08 -2.82 -14.62
C SER A 336 -2.95 -1.83 -14.30
N TYR A 337 -1.69 -2.18 -14.57
CA TYR A 337 -0.55 -1.32 -14.18
C TYR A 337 -0.56 0.05 -14.83
N LYS A 338 -1.07 0.19 -16.07
CA LYS A 338 -1.19 1.51 -16.71
C LYS A 338 -2.10 2.44 -15.91
N LEU A 339 -3.26 1.94 -15.48
CA LEU A 339 -4.19 2.70 -14.65
C LEU A 339 -3.55 3.06 -13.30
N SER A 340 -3.02 2.08 -12.58
CA SER A 340 -2.40 2.33 -11.26
C SER A 340 -1.19 3.25 -11.33
N ASN A 341 -0.47 3.27 -12.46
CA ASN A 341 0.67 4.16 -12.64
C ASN A 341 0.22 5.61 -12.85
N GLN A 342 -0.92 5.87 -13.50
CA GLN A 342 -1.45 7.23 -13.59
C GLN A 342 -1.79 7.80 -12.21
N ASP A 343 -2.42 6.98 -11.34
CA ASP A 343 -2.66 7.34 -9.93
C ASP A 343 -1.34 7.61 -9.21
N LEU A 344 -0.39 6.70 -9.34
CA LEU A 344 0.89 6.80 -8.65
C LEU A 344 1.66 8.07 -9.02
N SER A 345 1.72 8.42 -10.30
CA SER A 345 2.41 9.64 -10.75
C SER A 345 1.77 10.90 -10.15
N MET A 346 0.43 10.96 -10.14
CA MET A 346 -0.30 12.10 -9.57
C MET A 346 -0.07 12.19 -8.06
N MET A 347 -0.25 11.08 -7.34
CA MET A 347 -0.05 11.03 -5.89
C MET A 347 1.40 11.32 -5.49
N HIS A 348 2.39 10.85 -6.24
CA HIS A 348 3.80 11.14 -5.96
C HIS A 348 4.09 12.64 -6.13
N SER A 349 3.59 13.25 -7.20
CA SER A 349 3.69 14.69 -7.42
C SER A 349 3.01 15.51 -6.30
N GLN A 350 1.82 15.10 -5.87
CA GLN A 350 1.12 15.73 -4.75
C GLN A 350 1.92 15.62 -3.45
N ALA A 351 2.41 14.42 -3.12
CA ALA A 351 3.21 14.19 -1.93
C ALA A 351 4.53 15.01 -1.94
N MET A 352 5.18 15.14 -3.10
CA MET A 352 6.35 16.02 -3.26
C MET A 352 5.99 17.47 -2.96
N ASN A 353 4.95 18.02 -3.60
CA ASN A 353 4.55 19.41 -3.41
C ASN A 353 4.13 19.69 -1.96
N GLU A 354 3.37 18.79 -1.34
CA GLU A 354 2.99 18.89 0.09
C GLU A 354 4.21 18.89 1.00
N SER A 355 5.22 18.06 0.72
CA SER A 355 6.42 17.98 1.55
C SER A 355 7.29 19.25 1.51
N LEU A 356 7.16 20.05 0.44
CA LEU A 356 7.85 21.32 0.27
C LEU A 356 7.10 22.48 0.92
N GLU A 357 5.81 22.30 1.25
CA GLU A 357 5.01 23.32 1.92
C GLU A 357 5.18 23.27 3.45
N ASP A 358 5.56 24.40 4.04
CA ASP A 358 5.50 24.60 5.50
C ASP A 358 4.17 25.25 5.91
N LYS A 359 3.07 24.64 5.47
CA LYS A 359 1.71 25.13 5.73
C LYS A 359 0.79 23.98 6.14
N PRO A 360 -0.21 24.25 6.99
CA PRO A 360 -1.26 23.28 7.25
C PRO A 360 -2.12 23.06 5.98
N TRP A 361 -2.64 21.85 5.80
CA TRP A 361 -3.35 21.45 4.58
C TRP A 361 -4.53 22.38 4.23
N GLN A 362 -5.19 22.98 5.23
CA GLN A 362 -6.29 23.92 5.03
C GLN A 362 -5.88 25.19 4.25
N LYS A 363 -4.58 25.50 4.22
CA LYS A 363 -4.02 26.63 3.46
C LYS A 363 -3.33 26.19 2.17
N SER A 364 -2.88 24.95 2.10
CA SER A 364 -2.24 24.36 0.92
C SER A 364 -3.26 23.93 -0.12
N TYR A 365 -4.39 23.41 0.32
CA TYR A 365 -5.46 22.93 -0.56
C TYR A 365 -6.53 24.00 -0.76
N PHE A 366 -7.01 24.11 -2.00
CA PHE A 366 -8.21 24.87 -2.33
C PHE A 366 -9.26 23.90 -2.89
N MET A 367 -10.30 23.66 -2.09
CA MET A 367 -11.30 22.60 -2.33
C MET A 367 -12.72 23.18 -2.32
N PRO A 368 -13.14 23.86 -3.40
CA PRO A 368 -14.44 24.55 -3.47
C PRO A 368 -15.60 23.65 -3.93
N SER A 369 -15.33 22.45 -4.42
CA SER A 369 -16.31 21.58 -5.09
C SER A 369 -16.98 20.61 -4.12
N LEU A 370 -18.18 20.14 -4.47
CA LEU A 370 -18.83 19.03 -3.78
C LEU A 370 -17.99 17.74 -3.86
N ALA A 371 -17.23 17.55 -4.95
CA ALA A 371 -16.33 16.42 -5.11
C ALA A 371 -15.26 16.34 -3.99
N ASP A 372 -14.92 17.48 -3.38
CA ASP A 372 -13.86 17.58 -2.38
C ASP A 372 -14.32 17.17 -0.97
N ILE A 373 -15.63 17.00 -0.75
CA ILE A 373 -16.20 16.71 0.58
C ILE A 373 -15.55 15.46 1.19
N GLY A 374 -15.27 14.44 0.40
CA GLY A 374 -14.62 13.22 0.89
C GLY A 374 -13.22 13.48 1.43
N ILE A 375 -12.40 14.24 0.71
CA ILE A 375 -11.03 14.60 1.10
C ILE A 375 -11.05 15.48 2.35
N VAL A 376 -11.89 16.53 2.35
CA VAL A 376 -12.05 17.44 3.50
C VAL A 376 -12.47 16.68 4.75
N THR A 377 -13.43 15.75 4.62
CA THR A 377 -13.95 14.96 5.74
C THR A 377 -12.85 14.04 6.31
N PHE A 378 -12.08 13.38 5.44
CA PHE A 378 -10.97 12.53 5.86
C PHE A 378 -9.87 13.30 6.58
N ARG A 379 -9.40 14.43 6.04
CA ARG A 379 -8.38 15.26 6.70
C ARG A 379 -8.85 15.82 8.04
N LYS A 380 -10.12 16.25 8.13
CA LYS A 380 -10.71 16.67 9.41
C LYS A 380 -10.75 15.53 10.43
N TRP A 381 -11.13 14.33 10.01
CA TRP A 381 -11.11 13.15 10.88
C TRP A 381 -9.69 12.85 11.37
N LEU A 382 -8.68 12.94 10.50
CA LEU A 382 -7.27 12.77 10.89
C LEU A 382 -6.85 13.80 11.94
N ASP A 383 -7.11 15.09 11.69
CA ASP A 383 -6.75 16.19 12.60
C ASP A 383 -7.45 16.05 13.97
N GLU A 384 -8.75 15.72 13.96
CA GLU A 384 -9.57 15.66 15.16
C GLU A 384 -9.32 14.43 16.03
N PHE A 385 -9.16 13.25 15.42
CA PHE A 385 -9.12 11.98 16.15
C PHE A 385 -7.75 11.32 16.17
N ALA A 386 -6.95 11.46 15.11
CA ALA A 386 -5.78 10.63 14.86
C ALA A 386 -4.44 11.38 14.85
N GLY A 387 -4.43 12.65 15.24
CA GLY A 387 -3.22 13.48 15.34
C GLY A 387 -2.68 13.97 13.99
N GLY A 388 -3.53 14.01 12.96
CA GLY A 388 -3.25 14.54 11.61
C GLY A 388 -2.50 13.59 10.68
N LYS A 389 -1.81 12.56 11.20
CA LYS A 389 -1.02 11.60 10.42
C LYS A 389 -0.77 10.29 11.18
N PRO A 390 -0.31 9.21 10.50
CA PRO A 390 0.09 7.98 11.18
C PRO A 390 1.15 8.21 12.26
N ALA A 391 0.99 7.55 13.40
CA ALA A 391 2.01 7.52 14.45
C ALA A 391 3.01 6.39 14.17
N TRP A 392 4.24 6.77 13.80
CA TRP A 392 5.32 5.81 13.50
C TRP A 392 6.02 5.30 14.76
N GLN A 393 6.32 4.02 14.80
CA GLN A 393 7.07 3.38 15.88
C GLN A 393 8.55 3.30 15.51
N GLY A 394 9.42 3.96 16.30
CA GLY A 394 10.87 3.81 16.18
C GLY A 394 11.52 4.48 14.95
N MET A 395 10.74 5.19 14.13
CA MET A 395 11.20 5.84 12.91
C MET A 395 11.02 7.36 13.00
N LYS A 396 12.02 8.10 12.52
CA LYS A 396 11.90 9.55 12.30
C LYS A 396 11.44 9.75 10.87
N GLU A 397 10.40 10.56 10.69
CA GLU A 397 10.02 11.01 9.36
C GLU A 397 11.17 11.86 8.79
N VAL A 398 11.59 11.49 7.58
CA VAL A 398 12.47 12.30 6.74
C VAL A 398 11.62 13.01 5.69
N PRO A 399 12.10 14.14 5.13
CA PRO A 399 11.42 14.77 4.01
C PRO A 399 11.18 13.78 2.87
N PHE A 400 9.99 13.87 2.27
CA PHE A 400 9.64 13.03 1.13
C PHE A 400 10.61 13.32 -0.04
N GLN A 401 11.05 12.25 -0.72
CA GLN A 401 12.08 12.35 -1.76
C GLN A 401 11.47 12.07 -3.12
N GLU A 402 11.87 12.88 -4.10
CA GLU A 402 11.48 12.65 -5.49
C GLU A 402 12.17 11.39 -6.00
N LEU A 403 11.38 10.52 -6.62
CA LEU A 403 11.87 9.24 -7.14
C LEU A 403 12.08 9.32 -8.65
N SER A 404 13.08 8.60 -9.15
CA SER A 404 13.22 8.39 -10.59
C SER A 404 12.09 7.51 -11.13
N ASP A 405 11.86 7.56 -12.44
CA ASP A 405 10.89 6.69 -13.11
C ASP A 405 11.17 5.20 -12.86
N GLU A 406 12.44 4.80 -12.81
CA GLU A 406 12.82 3.41 -12.48
C GLU A 406 12.37 3.00 -11.08
N GLN A 407 12.49 3.90 -10.11
CA GLN A 407 12.07 3.65 -8.72
C GLN A 407 10.55 3.68 -8.59
N LEU A 408 9.89 4.66 -9.19
CA LEU A 408 8.45 4.87 -9.10
C LEU A 408 7.67 3.75 -9.80
N TYR A 409 8.15 3.28 -10.96
CA TYR A 409 7.51 2.25 -11.77
C TYR A 409 8.15 0.87 -11.63
N ASP A 410 8.83 0.59 -10.51
CA ASP A 410 9.36 -0.73 -10.16
C ASP A 410 8.24 -1.70 -9.74
N ILE A 411 7.67 -2.41 -10.71
CA ILE A 411 6.60 -3.39 -10.48
C ILE A 411 7.12 -4.61 -9.69
N TRP A 412 8.39 -4.97 -9.84
CA TRP A 412 8.96 -6.09 -9.11
C TRP A 412 8.86 -5.88 -7.60
N HIS A 413 9.36 -4.76 -7.11
CA HIS A 413 9.35 -4.46 -5.68
C HIS A 413 7.98 -4.05 -5.16
N ARG A 414 7.14 -3.42 -5.99
CA ARG A 414 5.80 -3.01 -5.58
C ARG A 414 4.81 -4.19 -5.52
N HIS A 415 4.95 -5.19 -6.39
CA HIS A 415 3.96 -6.26 -6.51
C HIS A 415 4.54 -7.65 -6.81
N THR A 416 5.29 -7.82 -7.90
CA THR A 416 5.59 -9.15 -8.45
C THR A 416 6.38 -10.02 -7.48
N LYS A 417 7.30 -9.47 -6.68
CA LYS A 417 8.07 -10.26 -5.70
C LYS A 417 7.18 -10.92 -4.63
N HIS A 418 6.01 -10.32 -4.36
CA HIS A 418 5.05 -10.78 -3.36
C HIS A 418 3.98 -11.73 -3.92
N CYS A 419 3.50 -11.47 -5.15
CA CYS A 419 2.40 -12.23 -5.74
C CYS A 419 2.88 -13.54 -6.38
N PRO A 420 2.51 -14.74 -5.85
CA PRO A 420 2.97 -16.01 -6.40
C PRO A 420 2.52 -16.22 -7.85
N SER A 421 1.31 -15.78 -8.21
CA SER A 421 0.80 -15.87 -9.57
C SER A 421 1.65 -15.07 -10.57
N CYS A 422 2.07 -13.86 -10.21
CA CYS A 422 2.94 -13.02 -11.04
C CYS A 422 4.36 -13.59 -11.13
N ARG A 423 4.93 -14.12 -10.04
CA ARG A 423 6.23 -14.81 -10.08
C ARG A 423 6.20 -16.04 -10.98
N GLN A 424 5.19 -16.89 -10.85
CA GLN A 424 5.04 -18.09 -11.67
C GLN A 424 4.79 -17.73 -13.15
N SER A 425 4.02 -16.67 -13.41
CA SER A 425 3.85 -16.13 -14.76
C SER A 425 5.18 -15.70 -15.35
N LEU A 426 5.97 -14.92 -14.60
CA LEU A 426 7.29 -14.46 -15.03
C LEU A 426 8.23 -15.63 -15.35
N VAL A 427 8.30 -16.63 -14.47
CA VAL A 427 9.12 -17.84 -14.68
C VAL A 427 8.67 -18.63 -15.91
N LEU A 428 7.36 -18.80 -16.11
CA LEU A 428 6.83 -19.47 -17.30
C LEU A 428 7.20 -18.69 -18.56
N ILE A 429 6.99 -17.38 -18.58
CA ILE A 429 7.31 -16.51 -19.72
C ILE A 429 8.79 -16.61 -20.08
N ASP A 430 9.68 -16.58 -19.07
CA ASP A 430 11.11 -16.73 -19.29
C ASP A 430 11.46 -18.10 -19.88
N LYS A 431 10.90 -19.19 -19.34
CA LYS A 431 11.09 -20.54 -19.88
C LYS A 431 10.63 -20.67 -21.34
N VAL A 432 9.44 -20.17 -21.67
CA VAL A 432 8.92 -20.22 -23.04
C VAL A 432 9.74 -19.33 -23.97
N LYS A 433 10.16 -18.16 -23.51
CA LYS A 433 11.04 -17.26 -24.27
C LYS A 433 12.35 -17.95 -24.63
N ASP A 434 12.99 -18.60 -23.67
CA ASP A 434 14.27 -19.27 -23.86
C ASP A 434 14.12 -20.50 -24.77
N TYR A 435 13.00 -21.24 -24.64
CA TYR A 435 12.64 -22.29 -25.60
C TYR A 435 12.53 -21.75 -27.02
N CYS A 436 11.81 -20.63 -27.23
CA CYS A 436 11.69 -20.00 -28.55
C CYS A 436 13.06 -19.57 -29.12
N GLN A 437 13.96 -19.06 -28.29
CA GLN A 437 15.32 -18.68 -28.73
C GLN A 437 16.13 -19.91 -29.18
N ASN A 438 16.11 -20.98 -28.40
CA ASN A 438 16.79 -22.23 -28.74
C ASN A 438 16.18 -22.86 -30.00
N PHE A 439 14.86 -22.87 -30.11
CA PHE A 439 14.15 -23.39 -31.28
C PHE A 439 14.46 -22.58 -32.55
N THR A 440 14.53 -21.24 -32.45
CA THR A 440 15.00 -20.39 -33.55
C THR A 440 16.41 -20.77 -34.00
N ALA A 441 17.35 -20.98 -33.05
CA ALA A 441 18.73 -21.36 -33.39
C ALA A 441 18.78 -22.72 -34.10
N VAL A 442 18.06 -23.72 -33.59
CA VAL A 442 17.98 -25.06 -34.21
C VAL A 442 17.41 -24.99 -35.62
N LEU A 443 16.31 -24.25 -35.83
CA LEU A 443 15.69 -24.11 -37.14
C LEU A 443 16.56 -23.33 -38.13
N ALA A 444 17.28 -22.30 -37.66
CA ALA A 444 18.22 -21.57 -38.50
C ALA A 444 19.39 -22.47 -38.96
N ILE A 445 19.97 -23.25 -38.04
CA ILE A 445 21.02 -24.23 -38.36
C ILE A 445 20.49 -25.29 -39.34
N LEU A 446 19.30 -25.82 -39.10
CA LEU A 446 18.66 -26.77 -40.01
C LEU A 446 18.48 -26.14 -41.40
N GLY A 447 17.96 -24.92 -41.49
CA GLY A 447 17.81 -24.19 -42.75
C GLY A 447 19.13 -24.07 -43.51
N LEU A 448 20.23 -23.70 -42.83
CA LEU A 448 21.57 -23.64 -43.42
C LEU A 448 22.07 -25.01 -43.89
N LEU A 449 21.89 -26.06 -43.09
CA LEU A 449 22.28 -27.41 -43.47
C LEU A 449 21.54 -27.88 -44.73
N LEU A 450 20.22 -27.65 -44.82
CA LEU A 450 19.42 -28.01 -45.99
C LEU A 450 19.86 -27.26 -47.25
N ILE A 451 20.35 -26.03 -47.12
CA ILE A 451 21.00 -25.29 -48.22
C ILE A 451 22.30 -25.97 -48.64
N VAL A 452 23.15 -26.36 -47.68
CA VAL A 452 24.43 -27.02 -47.95
C VAL A 452 24.25 -28.37 -48.66
N VAL A 453 23.23 -29.16 -48.32
CA VAL A 453 22.90 -30.42 -49.02
C VAL A 453 22.05 -30.21 -50.29
N ASN A 454 21.87 -28.96 -50.74
CA ASN A 454 21.23 -28.60 -52.01
C ASN A 454 19.79 -29.13 -52.17
N LEU A 455 19.00 -29.10 -51.09
CA LEU A 455 17.60 -29.52 -51.14
C LEU A 455 16.70 -28.46 -51.81
N PRO A 456 15.53 -28.88 -52.35
CA PRO A 456 14.56 -27.95 -52.95
C PRO A 456 14.22 -26.78 -52.03
N ILE A 457 14.17 -25.57 -52.60
CA ILE A 457 13.92 -24.34 -51.84
C ILE A 457 12.63 -24.38 -50.99
N LYS A 458 11.59 -25.08 -51.46
CA LYS A 458 10.33 -25.27 -50.72
C LYS A 458 10.53 -25.97 -49.37
N ILE A 459 11.50 -26.89 -49.28
CA ILE A 459 11.85 -27.62 -48.05
C ILE A 459 12.71 -26.73 -47.14
N VAL A 460 13.62 -25.94 -47.70
CA VAL A 460 14.45 -24.97 -46.96
C VAL A 460 13.61 -23.82 -46.36
N LEU A 461 12.59 -23.35 -47.07
CA LEU A 461 11.76 -22.22 -46.64
C LEU A 461 11.00 -22.48 -45.34
N LEU A 462 10.55 -23.72 -45.10
CA LEU A 462 9.76 -24.06 -43.92
C LEU A 462 10.51 -23.78 -42.60
N PRO A 463 11.71 -24.33 -42.34
CA PRO A 463 12.44 -24.03 -41.10
C PRO A 463 12.85 -22.57 -41.00
N VAL A 464 13.15 -21.88 -42.11
CA VAL A 464 13.44 -20.44 -42.10
C VAL A 464 12.23 -19.65 -41.62
N LEU A 465 11.04 -19.87 -42.20
CA LEU A 465 9.81 -19.19 -41.79
C LEU A 465 9.45 -19.48 -40.33
N LEU A 466 9.57 -20.74 -39.89
CA LEU A 466 9.34 -21.11 -38.50
C LEU A 466 10.35 -20.44 -37.56
N SER A 467 11.61 -20.27 -37.98
CA SER A 467 12.64 -19.59 -37.17
C SER A 467 12.31 -18.11 -36.94
N ILE A 468 11.79 -17.44 -37.98
CA ILE A 468 11.37 -16.04 -37.92
C ILE A 468 10.15 -15.88 -37.01
N LEU A 469 9.16 -16.76 -37.13
CA LEU A 469 7.98 -16.77 -36.26
C LEU A 469 8.37 -17.00 -34.80
N SER A 470 9.25 -17.97 -34.53
CA SER A 470 9.77 -18.26 -33.19
C SER A 470 10.56 -17.08 -32.61
N LEU A 471 11.35 -16.38 -33.43
CA LEU A 471 12.07 -15.18 -33.02
C LEU A 471 11.10 -14.05 -32.67
N GLY A 472 10.08 -13.84 -33.49
CA GLY A 472 9.01 -12.87 -33.22
C GLY A 472 8.25 -13.19 -31.92
N CYS A 473 7.97 -14.47 -31.67
CA CYS A 473 7.35 -14.93 -30.42
C CYS A 473 8.24 -14.63 -29.21
N SER A 474 9.53 -15.00 -29.26
CA SER A 474 10.51 -14.70 -28.20
C SER A 474 10.59 -13.19 -27.92
N TYR A 475 10.59 -12.36 -28.96
CA TYR A 475 10.58 -10.91 -28.82
C TYR A 475 9.34 -10.40 -28.08
N LYS A 476 8.14 -10.88 -28.45
CA LYS A 476 6.88 -10.50 -27.78
C LYS A 476 6.84 -10.98 -26.32
N LEU A 477 7.34 -12.19 -26.04
CA LEU A 477 7.47 -12.71 -24.68
C LEU A 477 8.44 -11.86 -23.85
N GLY A 478 9.53 -11.38 -24.44
CA GLY A 478 10.43 -10.43 -23.81
C GLY A 478 9.74 -9.14 -23.38
N LEU A 479 8.92 -8.53 -24.25
CA LEU A 479 8.13 -7.35 -23.88
C LEU A 479 7.09 -7.64 -22.79
N MET A 480 6.48 -8.83 -22.82
CA MET A 480 5.51 -9.26 -21.82
C MET A 480 6.16 -9.49 -20.46
N ARG A 481 7.35 -10.09 -20.44
CA ARG A 481 8.19 -10.29 -19.25
C ARG A 481 8.45 -8.98 -18.52
N GLU A 482 8.85 -7.94 -19.27
CA GLU A 482 9.20 -6.64 -18.65
C GLU A 482 8.03 -6.03 -17.89
N ARG A 483 6.78 -6.22 -18.32
CA ARG A 483 5.59 -5.72 -17.62
C ARG A 483 5.42 -6.25 -16.19
N PHE A 484 6.07 -7.38 -15.86
CA PHE A 484 6.08 -7.92 -14.50
C PHE A 484 7.21 -7.35 -13.63
N ILE A 485 8.13 -6.58 -14.22
CA ILE A 485 9.33 -6.07 -13.55
C ILE A 485 9.29 -4.54 -13.48
N SER A 486 8.97 -3.87 -14.57
CA SER A 486 8.88 -2.41 -14.64
C SER A 486 7.89 -1.96 -15.71
N SER A 487 7.31 -0.78 -15.53
CA SER A 487 6.59 -0.10 -16.61
C SER A 487 7.49 0.80 -17.46
N VAL A 488 8.75 1.01 -17.07
CA VAL A 488 9.73 1.72 -17.91
C VAL A 488 10.05 0.87 -19.14
N PRO A 489 9.90 1.41 -20.37
CA PRO A 489 10.19 0.64 -21.58
C PRO A 489 11.66 0.21 -21.65
N ARG A 490 11.90 -1.08 -21.93
CA ARG A 490 13.25 -1.61 -22.14
C ARG A 490 13.93 -1.12 -23.42
N LYS A 491 13.15 -0.67 -24.41
CA LYS A 491 13.64 -0.18 -25.71
C LYS A 491 13.03 1.16 -26.03
N GLY A 492 13.79 2.01 -26.70
CA GLY A 492 13.37 3.37 -27.01
C GLY A 492 13.73 4.33 -25.87
N LEU A 493 13.03 5.44 -25.80
CA LEU A 493 13.16 6.39 -24.69
C LEU A 493 12.57 5.75 -23.42
N PRO A 494 13.21 5.92 -22.24
CA PRO A 494 12.72 5.40 -20.96
C PRO A 494 11.56 6.25 -20.43
N VAL A 495 10.53 6.46 -21.25
CA VAL A 495 9.36 7.28 -20.93
C VAL A 495 8.16 6.36 -20.77
N VAL A 496 7.54 6.39 -19.60
CA VAL A 496 6.31 5.63 -19.35
C VAL A 496 5.15 6.31 -20.07
N ASP A 497 4.50 5.57 -20.98
CA ASP A 497 3.27 6.00 -21.64
C ASP A 497 2.10 5.92 -20.63
N LEU A 498 1.91 7.02 -19.90
CA LEU A 498 0.80 7.23 -18.97
C LEU A 498 -0.43 7.78 -19.69
N TYR A 499 -0.26 8.79 -20.54
CA TYR A 499 -1.34 9.56 -21.15
C TYR A 499 -1.23 9.48 -22.68
N LYS A 500 -2.39 9.45 -23.37
CA LYS A 500 -2.46 9.39 -24.83
C LYS A 500 -2.31 10.75 -25.49
#